data_AF-A0A382CEZ8-F1
#
_entry.id   AF-A0A382CEZ8-F1
#
_cell.length_a   1.000
_cell.length_b   1.000
_cell.length_c   1.000
_cell.angle_alpha   90.00
_cell.angle_beta   90.00
_cell.angle_gamma   90.00
#
_symmetry.space_group_name_H-M   'P 1'
#
loop_
_entity.id
_entity.type
_entity.pdbx_description
1 polymer ?
#
loop_
_entity_poly.entity_id
_entity_poly.type
_entity_poly.pdbx_seq_one_letter_code
_entity_poly.pdbx_strand_id
1 'polypeptide(L)'
;MLEPVNNLNNVYYIDLENSNLNDVVKKLGLGLLPDEIERVKLHFEKEGRKPTDVELQAIDQAWSEHCCYKSSKPILEETVFGLKSSKKVIAREDAGIMEFDENHYYAVGLESHNHPSALDPYGGSATGIGGILRDVVCMGAQPIALVDPLFFGDLDLPSDKLPEGVKHPQYLMGGVVAGIRDYGNRVGVPTIAGQVAFHPKYTGNPLVNVGCIGIVKKDLMIHSRAGDIGDIYILAGGKTGRDGIHGVTFASRDLDAGSEDDIGAVQLGDPITKEPLMHLCLELNKLGLLTGMKDLGGGGLSCVVGELALDAGFGAKVDLEKVHLKLDNMAPWEICVSESQERMM
;
A
#
# COMPACT_ATOMS: atom_id res chain seq x y z
N MET A 1 16.17 -0.51 -27.08
CA MET A 1 15.65 -0.17 -25.73
C MET A 1 15.58 -1.43 -24.88
N LEU A 2 14.79 -2.44 -25.26
CA LEU A 2 14.69 -3.72 -24.54
C LEU A 2 15.66 -4.76 -25.13
N GLU A 3 16.51 -5.33 -24.30
CA GLU A 3 17.45 -6.41 -24.65
C GLU A 3 17.17 -7.61 -23.73
N PRO A 4 16.78 -8.79 -24.23
CA PRO A 4 16.49 -9.94 -23.37
C PRO A 4 17.67 -10.33 -22.49
N VAL A 5 17.42 -10.64 -21.22
CA VAL A 5 18.44 -11.20 -20.33
C VAL A 5 18.63 -12.68 -20.61
N ASN A 6 19.87 -13.11 -20.86
CA ASN A 6 20.18 -14.51 -21.15
C ASN A 6 19.75 -15.42 -20.00
N ASN A 7 19.10 -16.54 -20.35
CA ASN A 7 18.61 -17.57 -19.42
C ASN A 7 17.48 -17.12 -18.46
N LEU A 8 16.86 -15.96 -18.69
CA LEU A 8 15.67 -15.53 -17.97
C LEU A 8 14.52 -15.31 -18.95
N ASN A 9 13.31 -15.76 -18.57
CA ASN A 9 12.11 -15.55 -19.36
C ASN A 9 11.48 -14.21 -19.02
N ASN A 10 11.15 -13.41 -20.03
CA ASN A 10 10.44 -12.13 -19.89
C ASN A 10 11.14 -11.11 -18.96
N VAL A 11 12.47 -11.09 -18.94
CA VAL A 11 13.28 -10.07 -18.28
C VAL A 11 14.14 -9.37 -19.34
N TYR A 12 14.22 -8.05 -19.27
CA TYR A 12 14.89 -7.24 -20.28
C TYR A 12 15.82 -6.22 -19.65
N TYR A 13 17.05 -6.10 -20.17
CA TYR A 13 17.90 -4.95 -19.94
C TYR A 13 17.35 -3.72 -20.66
N ILE A 14 17.43 -2.57 -19.99
CA ILE A 14 16.98 -1.27 -20.49
C ILE A 14 18.21 -0.40 -20.80
N ASP A 15 18.36 -0.01 -22.06
CA ASP A 15 19.42 0.92 -22.45
C ASP A 15 19.03 2.37 -22.11
N LEU A 16 19.47 2.87 -20.96
CA LEU A 16 19.30 4.27 -20.54
C LEU A 16 20.33 5.24 -21.16
N GLU A 17 21.43 4.72 -21.71
CA GLU A 17 22.55 5.53 -22.18
C GLU A 17 22.29 6.04 -23.61
N ASN A 18 21.78 5.17 -24.47
CA ASN A 18 21.53 5.46 -25.89
C ASN A 18 20.05 5.72 -26.22
N SER A 19 19.14 5.59 -25.26
CA SER A 19 17.71 5.86 -25.46
C SER A 19 17.33 7.26 -24.97
N ASN A 20 16.27 7.81 -25.54
CA ASN A 20 15.60 8.98 -24.98
C ASN A 20 14.88 8.58 -23.68
N LEU A 21 15.25 9.19 -22.54
CA LEU A 21 14.72 8.83 -21.22
C LEU A 21 13.20 9.03 -21.09
N ASN A 22 12.64 10.06 -21.73
CA ASN A 22 11.18 10.27 -21.73
C ASN A 22 10.45 9.15 -22.47
N ASP A 23 11.03 8.65 -23.57
CA ASP A 23 10.48 7.50 -24.29
C ASP A 23 10.57 6.22 -23.46
N VAL A 24 11.64 6.05 -22.67
CA VAL A 24 11.78 4.91 -21.74
C VAL A 24 10.68 4.95 -20.68
N VAL A 25 10.57 6.06 -19.96
CA VAL A 25 9.55 6.27 -18.91
C VAL A 25 8.15 6.00 -19.47
N LYS A 26 7.81 6.59 -20.63
CA LYS A 26 6.51 6.41 -21.27
C LYS A 26 6.24 4.96 -21.70
N LYS A 27 7.23 4.27 -22.30
CA LYS A 27 7.04 2.90 -22.79
C LYS A 27 6.93 1.87 -21.67
N LEU A 28 7.61 2.10 -20.56
CA LEU A 28 7.58 1.23 -19.38
C LEU A 28 6.46 1.59 -18.40
N GLY A 29 5.76 2.71 -18.62
CA GLY A 29 4.68 3.18 -17.74
C GLY A 29 5.18 3.68 -16.38
N LEU A 30 6.42 4.19 -16.32
CA LEU A 30 7.01 4.68 -15.07
C LEU A 30 6.45 6.06 -14.71
N GLY A 31 6.33 6.33 -13.42
CA GLY A 31 6.02 7.64 -12.83
C GLY A 31 7.24 8.51 -12.52
N LEU A 32 8.46 8.06 -12.80
CA LEU A 32 9.70 8.80 -12.55
C LEU A 32 9.73 10.17 -13.28
N LEU A 33 10.09 11.20 -12.53
CA LEU A 33 10.35 12.54 -13.05
C LEU A 33 11.65 12.58 -13.88
N PRO A 34 11.83 13.60 -14.76
CA PRO A 34 13.02 13.71 -15.59
C PRO A 34 14.35 13.70 -14.81
N ASP A 35 14.41 14.33 -13.63
CA ASP A 35 15.61 14.31 -12.79
C ASP A 35 15.78 12.99 -12.04
N GLU A 36 14.69 12.28 -11.73
CA GLU A 36 14.72 10.98 -11.08
C GLU A 36 15.28 9.90 -12.03
N ILE A 37 14.79 9.83 -13.27
CA ILE A 37 15.31 8.87 -14.26
C ILE A 37 16.78 9.16 -14.62
N GLU A 38 17.21 10.42 -14.62
CA GLU A 38 18.62 10.77 -14.80
C GLU A 38 19.49 10.27 -13.63
N ARG A 39 19.02 10.36 -12.39
CA ARG A 39 19.72 9.78 -11.22
C ARG A 39 19.81 8.26 -11.30
N VAL A 40 18.75 7.60 -11.76
CA VAL A 40 18.75 6.16 -11.99
C VAL A 40 19.79 5.79 -13.04
N LYS A 41 19.82 6.50 -14.17
CA LYS A 41 20.85 6.33 -15.21
C LYS A 41 22.26 6.44 -14.63
N LEU A 42 22.56 7.53 -13.91
CA LEU A 42 23.87 7.75 -13.30
C LEU A 42 24.27 6.64 -12.31
N HIS A 43 23.31 6.10 -11.56
CA HIS A 43 23.55 4.96 -10.68
C HIS A 43 24.00 3.73 -11.46
N PHE A 44 23.27 3.34 -12.50
CA PHE A 44 23.59 2.15 -13.30
C PHE A 44 24.86 2.32 -14.16
N GLU A 45 25.16 3.54 -14.61
CA GLU A 45 26.46 3.88 -15.23
C GLU A 45 27.62 3.65 -14.26
N LYS A 46 27.48 4.07 -13.00
CA LYS A 46 28.50 3.84 -11.96
C LYS A 46 28.68 2.35 -11.66
N GLU A 47 27.60 1.58 -11.67
CA GLU A 47 27.64 0.12 -11.52
C GLU A 47 28.17 -0.60 -12.78
N GLY A 48 28.35 0.11 -13.89
CA GLY A 48 28.90 -0.43 -15.14
C GLY A 48 27.97 -1.45 -15.82
N ARG A 49 26.65 -1.36 -15.60
CA ARG A 49 25.67 -2.29 -16.17
C ARG A 49 24.35 -1.60 -16.51
N LYS A 50 23.58 -2.19 -17.43
CA LYS A 50 22.20 -1.76 -17.69
C LYS A 50 21.26 -2.22 -16.56
N PRO A 51 20.26 -1.43 -16.16
CA PRO A 51 19.18 -1.92 -15.32
C PRO A 51 18.31 -2.92 -16.07
N THR A 52 17.65 -3.80 -15.32
CA THR A 52 16.53 -4.60 -15.82
C THR A 52 15.21 -3.84 -15.71
N ASP A 53 14.21 -4.26 -16.48
CA ASP A 53 12.82 -3.81 -16.33
C ASP A 53 12.28 -4.02 -14.90
N VAL A 54 12.60 -5.15 -14.27
CA VAL A 54 12.24 -5.44 -12.87
C VAL A 54 12.81 -4.39 -11.91
N GLU A 55 14.10 -4.04 -12.06
CA GLU A 55 14.75 -3.04 -11.22
C GLU A 55 14.16 -1.63 -11.43
N LEU A 56 13.89 -1.24 -12.69
CA LEU A 56 13.28 0.06 -12.96
C LEU A 56 11.87 0.17 -12.39
N GLN A 57 11.06 -0.88 -12.52
CA GLN A 57 9.70 -0.90 -11.95
C GLN A 57 9.75 -0.86 -10.41
N ALA A 58 10.67 -1.60 -9.77
CA ALA A 58 10.84 -1.55 -8.32
C ALA A 58 11.28 -0.16 -7.83
N ILE A 59 12.22 0.48 -8.52
CA ILE A 59 12.67 1.85 -8.19
C ILE A 59 11.53 2.85 -8.36
N ASP A 60 10.77 2.75 -9.45
CA ASP A 60 9.62 3.62 -9.73
C ASP A 60 8.59 3.58 -8.59
N GLN A 61 8.23 2.38 -8.13
CA GLN A 61 7.30 2.23 -7.01
C GLN A 61 7.88 2.80 -5.73
N ALA A 62 9.12 2.44 -5.38
CA ALA A 62 9.77 2.92 -4.17
C ALA A 62 9.92 4.45 -4.12
N TRP A 63 10.15 5.11 -5.27
CA TRP A 63 10.36 6.56 -5.38
C TRP A 63 9.09 7.36 -5.67
N SER A 64 7.93 6.72 -5.73
CA SER A 64 6.65 7.40 -5.86
C SER A 64 6.37 8.39 -4.72
N GLU A 65 5.48 9.35 -4.94
CA GLU A 65 5.05 10.26 -3.85
C GLU A 65 4.38 9.48 -2.71
N HIS A 66 3.59 8.47 -3.05
CA HIS A 66 2.85 7.67 -2.09
C HIS A 66 3.77 6.82 -1.19
N CYS A 67 4.90 6.29 -1.68
CA CYS A 67 5.85 5.54 -0.85
C CYS A 67 6.87 6.44 -0.14
N CYS A 68 7.43 7.45 -0.82
CA CYS A 68 8.51 8.27 -0.26
C CYS A 68 8.06 9.54 0.48
N TYR A 69 6.80 9.97 0.29
CA TYR A 69 6.28 11.22 0.83
C TYR A 69 7.15 12.43 0.45
N LYS A 70 7.61 12.53 -0.80
CA LYS A 70 8.66 13.47 -1.24
C LYS A 70 8.27 14.92 -0.94
N SER A 71 6.98 15.26 -1.10
CA SER A 71 6.47 16.60 -0.85
C SER A 71 6.19 16.89 0.63
N SER A 72 5.72 15.89 1.37
CA SER A 72 5.21 16.08 2.73
C SER A 72 6.22 15.77 3.82
N LYS A 73 7.14 14.81 3.61
CA LYS A 73 8.16 14.40 4.58
C LYS A 73 9.00 15.56 5.10
N PRO A 74 9.56 16.49 4.27
CA PRO A 74 10.33 17.61 4.79
C PRO A 74 9.53 18.51 5.74
N ILE A 75 8.24 18.74 5.42
CA ILE A 75 7.35 19.55 6.26
C ILE A 75 6.99 18.82 7.55
N LEU A 76 6.75 17.50 7.49
CA LEU A 76 6.46 16.68 8.67
C LEU A 76 7.67 16.56 9.60
N GLU A 77 8.89 16.47 9.05
CA GLU A 77 10.14 16.52 9.82
C GLU A 77 10.27 17.83 10.60
N GLU A 78 9.96 18.96 9.94
CA GLU A 78 9.99 20.29 10.56
C GLU A 78 8.89 20.48 11.62
N THR A 79 7.68 20.00 11.35
CA THR A 79 6.48 20.38 12.11
C THR A 79 5.98 19.32 13.10
N VAL A 80 6.15 18.03 12.79
CA VAL A 80 5.51 16.92 13.51
C VAL A 80 6.52 16.00 14.20
N PHE A 81 7.62 15.64 13.53
CA PHE A 81 8.51 14.58 14.03
C PHE A 81 9.25 15.00 15.31
N GLY A 82 9.49 16.30 15.48
CA GLY A 82 10.06 16.87 16.71
C GLY A 82 9.09 17.06 17.89
N LEU A 83 7.79 16.78 17.71
CA LEU A 83 6.80 17.00 18.77
C LEU A 83 7.04 16.05 19.94
N LYS A 84 7.19 16.62 21.14
CA LYS A 84 7.29 15.88 22.40
C LYS A 84 5.90 15.51 22.88
N SER A 85 5.56 14.22 22.82
CA SER A 85 4.34 13.70 23.41
C SER A 85 4.51 13.47 24.92
N SER A 86 3.50 13.85 25.71
CA SER A 86 3.44 13.51 27.14
C SER A 86 3.14 12.03 27.38
N LYS A 87 2.55 11.34 26.39
CA LYS A 87 2.38 9.88 26.36
C LYS A 87 3.53 9.24 25.59
N LYS A 88 4.03 8.10 26.07
CA LYS A 88 5.17 7.39 25.49
C LYS A 88 4.74 6.73 24.17
N VAL A 89 5.20 7.29 23.05
CA VAL A 89 5.16 6.62 21.75
C VAL A 89 6.26 5.55 21.78
N ILE A 90 5.88 4.29 21.60
CA ILE A 90 6.78 3.13 21.72
C ILE A 90 7.42 2.81 20.37
N ALA A 91 6.64 2.85 19.28
CA ALA A 91 7.10 2.63 17.92
C ALA A 91 6.31 3.47 16.92
N ARG A 92 6.95 3.75 15.78
CA ARG A 92 6.42 4.50 14.64
C ARG A 92 6.74 3.71 13.37
N GLU A 93 6.05 2.59 13.22
CA GLU A 93 6.19 1.66 12.09
C GLU A 93 4.86 1.66 11.32
N ASP A 94 4.38 0.53 10.82
CA ASP A 94 3.14 0.45 10.02
C ASP A 94 1.93 1.03 10.78
N ALA A 95 1.88 0.82 12.10
CA ALA A 95 0.97 1.52 12.99
C ALA A 95 1.71 2.16 14.18
N GLY A 96 1.15 3.26 14.70
CA GLY A 96 1.68 3.92 15.89
C GLY A 96 1.37 3.11 17.14
N ILE A 97 2.39 2.75 17.91
CA ILE A 97 2.22 2.01 19.18
C ILE A 97 2.38 2.94 20.37
N MET A 98 1.41 2.87 21.28
CA MET A 98 1.35 3.70 22.48
C MET A 98 1.06 2.87 23.72
N GLU A 99 1.54 3.35 24.87
CA GLU A 99 1.24 2.73 26.16
C GLU A 99 -0.24 2.84 26.53
N PHE A 100 -0.89 1.69 26.78
CA PHE A 100 -2.27 1.63 27.27
C PHE A 100 -2.30 1.50 28.80
N ASP A 101 -1.65 0.44 29.31
CA ASP A 101 -1.55 0.12 30.73
C ASP A 101 -0.20 -0.57 31.06
N GLU A 102 -0.08 -1.14 32.26
CA GLU A 102 1.13 -1.83 32.71
C GLU A 102 1.54 -3.02 31.82
N ASN A 103 0.58 -3.71 31.21
CA ASN A 103 0.77 -4.99 30.51
C ASN A 103 0.48 -4.91 28.99
N HIS A 104 -0.16 -3.83 28.53
CA HIS A 104 -0.61 -3.70 27.15
C HIS A 104 -0.15 -2.40 26.47
N TYR A 105 0.05 -2.52 25.16
CA TYR A 105 0.06 -1.40 24.25
C TYR A 105 -1.23 -1.36 23.44
N TYR A 106 -1.54 -0.19 22.88
CA TYR A 106 -2.52 -0.06 21.81
C TYR A 106 -1.83 0.43 20.54
N ALA A 107 -2.28 -0.11 19.41
CA ALA A 107 -1.86 0.26 18.07
C ALA A 107 -2.94 1.14 17.44
N VAL A 108 -2.52 2.21 16.75
CA VAL A 108 -3.42 3.07 15.97
C VAL A 108 -2.80 3.30 14.61
N GLY A 109 -3.57 3.01 13.57
CA GLY A 109 -3.26 3.44 12.22
C GLY A 109 -4.44 4.21 11.61
N LEU A 110 -4.12 5.10 10.69
CA LEU A 110 -5.09 5.85 9.89
C LEU A 110 -4.56 5.97 8.47
N GLU A 111 -5.37 5.55 7.50
CA GLU A 111 -5.05 5.60 6.08
C GLU A 111 -6.12 6.39 5.31
N SER A 112 -5.83 6.65 4.03
CA SER A 112 -6.77 7.24 3.08
C SER A 112 -6.84 6.43 1.80
N HIS A 113 -8.04 6.24 1.27
CA HIS A 113 -8.28 5.49 0.04
C HIS A 113 -9.11 6.28 -0.97
N ASN A 114 -8.84 7.59 -1.03
CA ASN A 114 -9.63 8.62 -1.73
C ASN A 114 -9.84 8.32 -3.22
N HIS A 115 -8.72 8.21 -3.97
CA HIS A 115 -8.76 8.08 -5.42
C HIS A 115 -9.45 6.78 -5.88
N PRO A 116 -9.13 5.60 -5.31
CA PRO A 116 -9.87 4.39 -5.65
C PRO A 116 -11.33 4.45 -5.24
N SER A 117 -11.68 5.08 -4.12
CA SER A 117 -13.09 5.27 -3.72
C SER A 117 -13.87 6.26 -4.60
N ALA A 118 -13.20 7.20 -5.27
CA ALA A 118 -13.83 8.05 -6.28
C ALA A 118 -14.25 7.24 -7.52
N LEU A 119 -13.47 6.21 -7.86
CA LEU A 119 -13.67 5.37 -9.04
C LEU A 119 -14.52 4.14 -8.78
N ASP A 120 -14.25 3.36 -7.74
CA ASP A 120 -15.15 2.31 -7.24
C ASP A 120 -15.32 2.51 -5.73
N PRO A 121 -16.42 3.15 -5.30
CA PRO A 121 -16.60 3.49 -3.89
C PRO A 121 -16.71 2.24 -2.99
N TYR A 122 -17.26 1.14 -3.50
CA TYR A 122 -17.34 -0.10 -2.71
C TYR A 122 -15.98 -0.76 -2.62
N GLY A 123 -15.33 -1.03 -3.76
CA GLY A 123 -14.02 -1.67 -3.82
C GLY A 123 -12.95 -0.89 -3.06
N GLY A 124 -12.79 0.40 -3.39
CA GLY A 124 -11.74 1.25 -2.80
C GLY A 124 -11.87 1.47 -1.30
N SER A 125 -13.09 1.59 -0.78
CA SER A 125 -13.27 1.73 0.68
C SER A 125 -13.05 0.41 1.42
N ALA A 126 -13.45 -0.72 0.81
CA ALA A 126 -13.24 -2.04 1.35
C ALA A 126 -11.74 -2.40 1.43
N THR A 127 -10.96 -2.08 0.39
CA THR A 127 -9.50 -2.30 0.42
C THR A 127 -8.80 -1.39 1.41
N GLY A 128 -9.31 -0.17 1.64
CA GLY A 128 -8.84 0.69 2.74
C GLY A 128 -8.99 0.02 4.10
N ILE A 129 -10.15 -0.60 4.40
CA ILE A 129 -10.32 -1.37 5.64
C ILE A 129 -9.35 -2.56 5.69
N GLY A 130 -9.18 -3.26 4.56
CA GLY A 130 -8.23 -4.37 4.46
C GLY A 130 -6.78 -3.96 4.76
N GLY A 131 -6.33 -2.82 4.22
CA GLY A 131 -5.01 -2.22 4.45
C GLY A 131 -4.78 -1.91 5.92
N ILE A 132 -5.62 -1.04 6.49
CA ILE A 132 -5.45 -0.60 7.88
C ILE A 132 -5.54 -1.72 8.93
N LEU A 133 -6.25 -2.81 8.62
CA LEU A 133 -6.22 -4.01 9.44
C LEU A 133 -4.91 -4.78 9.35
N ARG A 134 -4.20 -4.76 8.21
CA ARG A 134 -2.85 -5.35 8.08
C ARG A 134 -1.86 -4.56 8.92
N ASP A 135 -1.83 -3.24 8.83
CA ASP A 135 -0.88 -2.39 9.56
C ASP A 135 -0.91 -2.63 11.07
N VAL A 136 -2.13 -2.70 11.63
CA VAL A 136 -2.31 -2.99 13.06
C VAL A 136 -1.86 -4.41 13.41
N VAL A 137 -2.11 -5.38 12.53
CA VAL A 137 -1.68 -6.78 12.74
C VAL A 137 -0.16 -6.92 12.64
N CYS A 138 0.53 -6.16 11.79
CA CYS A 138 2.00 -6.14 11.68
C CYS A 138 2.69 -5.77 12.99
N MET A 139 2.02 -4.97 13.83
CA MET A 139 2.52 -4.64 15.17
C MET A 139 2.24 -5.74 16.22
N GLY A 140 1.70 -6.89 15.79
CA GLY A 140 1.28 -7.99 16.65
C GLY A 140 -0.04 -7.73 17.40
N ALA A 141 -0.73 -6.63 17.06
CA ALA A 141 -1.93 -6.21 17.75
C ALA A 141 -3.19 -6.82 17.16
N GLN A 142 -4.11 -7.24 18.03
CA GLN A 142 -5.43 -7.69 17.64
C GLN A 142 -6.29 -6.46 17.31
N PRO A 143 -6.80 -6.31 16.08
CA PRO A 143 -7.79 -5.28 15.77
C PRO A 143 -9.04 -5.45 16.63
N ILE A 144 -9.52 -4.36 17.22
CA ILE A 144 -10.71 -4.33 18.09
C ILE A 144 -11.73 -3.27 17.67
N ALA A 145 -11.34 -2.29 16.86
CA ALA A 145 -12.23 -1.21 16.44
C ALA A 145 -11.75 -0.55 15.15
N LEU A 146 -12.71 -0.15 14.31
CA LEU A 146 -12.51 0.68 13.13
C LEU A 146 -13.06 2.09 13.37
N VAL A 147 -12.52 3.05 12.63
CA VAL A 147 -12.96 4.46 12.64
C VAL A 147 -13.01 5.00 11.21
N ASP A 148 -14.03 5.78 10.83
CA ASP A 148 -14.21 6.26 9.46
C ASP A 148 -14.50 7.78 9.35
N PRO A 149 -13.48 8.63 9.18
CA PRO A 149 -13.66 10.02 8.75
C PRO A 149 -13.94 10.10 7.24
N LEU A 150 -15.15 10.47 6.87
CA LEU A 150 -15.66 10.49 5.50
C LEU A 150 -16.11 11.89 5.08
N PHE A 151 -15.69 12.32 3.89
CA PHE A 151 -15.99 13.64 3.35
C PHE A 151 -16.48 13.54 1.91
N PHE A 152 -17.66 14.10 1.64
CA PHE A 152 -18.32 14.01 0.33
C PHE A 152 -18.77 15.38 -0.19
N GLY A 153 -19.02 15.46 -1.50
CA GLY A 153 -19.77 16.56 -2.09
C GLY A 153 -21.23 16.61 -1.61
N ASP A 154 -21.94 17.68 -1.94
CA ASP A 154 -23.33 17.86 -1.52
C ASP A 154 -24.24 16.77 -2.12
N LEU A 155 -25.08 16.16 -1.28
CA LEU A 155 -25.92 15.03 -1.68
C LEU A 155 -27.08 15.46 -2.58
N ASP A 156 -27.53 16.70 -2.52
CA ASP A 156 -28.62 17.26 -3.31
C ASP A 156 -28.13 17.98 -4.58
N LEU A 157 -26.87 17.77 -4.97
CA LEU A 157 -26.28 18.36 -6.17
C LEU A 157 -27.12 18.00 -7.42
N PRO A 158 -27.70 18.99 -8.12
CA PRO A 158 -28.44 18.73 -9.35
C PRO A 158 -27.57 18.04 -10.41
N SER A 159 -28.11 17.04 -11.10
CA SER A 159 -27.34 16.24 -12.08
C SER A 159 -26.77 17.06 -13.23
N ASP A 160 -27.42 18.18 -13.59
CA ASP A 160 -26.96 19.13 -14.61
C ASP A 160 -25.76 19.99 -14.15
N LYS A 161 -25.45 19.99 -12.85
CA LYS A 161 -24.28 20.68 -12.26
C LYS A 161 -23.13 19.72 -11.93
N LEU A 162 -23.30 18.43 -12.15
CA LEU A 162 -22.26 17.43 -11.92
C LEU A 162 -21.20 17.57 -13.01
N PRO A 163 -19.90 17.69 -12.66
CA PRO A 163 -18.84 17.70 -13.67
C PRO A 163 -18.85 16.42 -14.50
N GLU A 164 -18.45 16.52 -15.77
CA GLU A 164 -18.33 15.35 -16.65
C GLU A 164 -17.31 14.35 -16.10
N GLY A 165 -17.62 13.06 -16.15
CA GLY A 165 -16.80 11.98 -15.59
C GLY A 165 -16.84 11.85 -14.06
N VAL A 166 -17.52 12.75 -13.33
CA VAL A 166 -17.63 12.68 -11.87
C VAL A 166 -18.85 11.86 -11.45
N LYS A 167 -18.66 10.94 -10.52
CA LYS A 167 -19.77 10.19 -9.90
C LYS A 167 -20.52 11.04 -8.89
N HIS A 168 -21.84 10.85 -8.85
CA HIS A 168 -22.70 11.61 -7.96
C HIS A 168 -22.35 11.36 -6.47
N PRO A 169 -22.28 12.39 -5.60
CA PRO A 169 -21.91 12.21 -4.19
C PRO A 169 -22.77 11.20 -3.43
N GLN A 170 -24.08 11.10 -3.72
CA GLN A 170 -24.94 10.06 -3.13
C GLN A 170 -24.49 8.63 -3.49
N TYR A 171 -24.06 8.41 -4.74
CA TYR A 171 -23.57 7.10 -5.17
C TYR A 171 -22.24 6.76 -4.47
N LEU A 172 -21.32 7.74 -4.40
CA LEU A 172 -20.05 7.60 -3.72
C LEU A 172 -20.25 7.26 -2.23
N MET A 173 -21.07 8.03 -1.52
CA MET A 173 -21.36 7.79 -0.11
C MET A 173 -21.98 6.40 0.12
N GLY A 174 -22.96 6.02 -0.71
CA GLY A 174 -23.62 4.71 -0.60
C GLY A 174 -22.64 3.54 -0.79
N GLY A 175 -21.76 3.63 -1.79
CA GLY A 175 -20.74 2.61 -2.04
C GLY A 175 -19.69 2.55 -0.95
N VAL A 176 -19.18 3.70 -0.48
CA VAL A 176 -18.15 3.77 0.56
C VAL A 176 -18.65 3.18 1.88
N VAL A 177 -19.83 3.60 2.33
CA VAL A 177 -20.42 3.06 3.57
C VAL A 177 -20.69 1.56 3.43
N ALA A 178 -21.14 1.10 2.26
CA ALA A 178 -21.34 -0.32 2.01
C ALA A 178 -20.02 -1.10 2.07
N GLY A 179 -18.94 -0.63 1.43
CA GLY A 179 -17.64 -1.30 1.43
C GLY A 179 -17.02 -1.39 2.83
N ILE A 180 -17.03 -0.29 3.58
CA ILE A 180 -16.55 -0.25 4.98
C ILE A 180 -17.33 -1.24 5.85
N ARG A 181 -18.66 -1.15 5.82
CA ARG A 181 -19.55 -2.03 6.58
C ARG A 181 -19.30 -3.49 6.24
N ASP A 182 -19.22 -3.80 4.95
CA ASP A 182 -19.17 -5.16 4.45
C ASP A 182 -17.83 -5.84 4.74
N TYR A 183 -16.71 -5.11 4.64
CA TYR A 183 -15.39 -5.65 5.00
C TYR A 183 -15.29 -5.83 6.52
N GLY A 184 -15.58 -4.77 7.30
CA GLY A 184 -15.52 -4.79 8.77
C GLY A 184 -16.39 -5.89 9.39
N ASN A 185 -17.62 -6.05 8.91
CA ASN A 185 -18.53 -7.10 9.40
C ASN A 185 -18.03 -8.52 9.08
N ARG A 186 -17.40 -8.72 7.91
CA ARG A 186 -16.89 -10.04 7.51
C ARG A 186 -15.64 -10.45 8.28
N VAL A 187 -14.77 -9.50 8.62
CA VAL A 187 -13.61 -9.76 9.49
C VAL A 187 -13.96 -9.71 10.98
N GLY A 188 -15.18 -9.32 11.34
CA GLY A 188 -15.65 -9.26 12.72
C GLY A 188 -15.12 -8.08 13.55
N VAL A 189 -14.70 -6.98 12.91
CA VAL A 189 -14.19 -5.78 13.60
C VAL A 189 -15.21 -4.63 13.48
N PRO A 190 -15.72 -4.08 14.59
CA PRO A 190 -16.78 -3.07 14.53
C PRO A 190 -16.23 -1.67 14.21
N THR A 191 -16.92 -0.92 13.35
CA THR A 191 -16.74 0.53 13.23
C THR A 191 -17.47 1.23 14.38
N ILE A 192 -16.72 1.87 15.29
CA ILE A 192 -17.26 2.41 16.55
C ILE A 192 -17.32 3.93 16.61
N ALA A 193 -16.60 4.61 15.71
CA ALA A 193 -16.51 6.05 15.66
C ALA A 193 -16.28 6.49 14.22
N GLY A 194 -16.57 7.75 13.91
CA GLY A 194 -16.39 8.29 12.57
C GLY A 194 -16.79 9.75 12.52
N GLN A 195 -16.65 10.32 11.33
CA GLN A 195 -17.11 11.66 11.02
C GLN A 195 -17.68 11.64 9.62
N VAL A 196 -18.81 12.31 9.39
CA VAL A 196 -19.31 12.55 8.03
C VAL A 196 -19.43 14.05 7.83
N ALA A 197 -18.79 14.58 6.80
CA ALA A 197 -18.87 15.99 6.44
C ALA A 197 -19.17 16.16 4.95
N PHE A 198 -19.94 17.20 4.63
CA PHE A 198 -20.32 17.55 3.27
C PHE A 198 -19.78 18.93 2.91
N HIS A 199 -19.16 19.04 1.75
CA HIS A 199 -18.71 20.32 1.22
C HIS A 199 -18.55 20.25 -0.31
N PRO A 200 -18.94 21.30 -1.07
CA PRO A 200 -18.86 21.30 -2.54
C PRO A 200 -17.48 20.93 -3.10
N LYS A 201 -16.39 21.27 -2.39
CA LYS A 201 -15.00 20.95 -2.80
C LYS A 201 -14.65 19.47 -2.81
N TYR A 202 -15.46 18.61 -2.18
CA TYR A 202 -15.30 17.15 -2.23
C TYR A 202 -16.12 16.51 -3.35
N THR A 203 -16.76 17.31 -4.22
CA THR A 203 -17.45 16.79 -5.40
C THR A 203 -16.44 16.18 -6.36
N GLY A 204 -16.55 14.88 -6.61
CA GLY A 204 -15.67 14.11 -7.49
C GLY A 204 -14.37 13.63 -6.86
N ASN A 205 -13.95 14.19 -5.73
CA ASN A 205 -12.81 13.70 -4.95
C ASN A 205 -13.20 13.59 -3.47
N PRO A 206 -13.88 12.49 -3.07
CA PRO A 206 -14.21 12.28 -1.67
C PRO A 206 -12.94 12.01 -0.86
N LEU A 207 -12.94 12.39 0.42
CA LEU A 207 -11.92 11.90 1.35
C LEU A 207 -12.50 10.69 2.08
N VAL A 208 -11.88 9.55 1.88
CA VAL A 208 -12.25 8.28 2.49
C VAL A 208 -11.09 7.85 3.36
N ASN A 209 -11.13 8.30 4.61
CA ASN A 209 -10.16 7.89 5.61
C ASN A 209 -10.72 6.74 6.44
N VAL A 210 -9.86 5.80 6.78
CA VAL A 210 -10.20 4.67 7.63
C VAL A 210 -9.09 4.44 8.63
N GLY A 211 -9.48 4.13 9.86
CA GLY A 211 -8.58 3.90 10.98
C GLY A 211 -8.86 2.57 11.64
N CYS A 212 -7.84 2.02 12.28
CA CYS A 212 -7.95 0.81 13.07
C CYS A 212 -7.26 1.01 14.42
N ILE A 213 -7.90 0.49 15.47
CA ILE A 213 -7.34 0.41 16.81
C ILE A 213 -7.16 -1.06 17.16
N GLY A 214 -5.95 -1.42 17.58
CA GLY A 214 -5.63 -2.74 18.09
C GLY A 214 -5.06 -2.73 19.50
N ILE A 215 -5.07 -3.88 20.15
CA ILE A 215 -4.46 -4.09 21.47
C ILE A 215 -3.47 -5.25 21.42
N VAL A 216 -2.34 -5.11 22.11
CA VAL A 216 -1.28 -6.12 22.18
C VAL A 216 -0.68 -6.16 23.58
N LYS A 217 -0.27 -7.35 24.04
CA LYS A 217 0.55 -7.47 25.25
C LYS A 217 1.96 -6.99 24.95
N LYS A 218 2.63 -6.35 25.91
CA LYS A 218 3.95 -5.74 25.67
C LYS A 218 5.02 -6.71 25.15
N ASP A 219 4.95 -7.97 25.57
CA ASP A 219 5.86 -9.06 25.16
C ASP A 219 5.51 -9.70 23.80
N LEU A 220 4.35 -9.37 23.24
CA LEU A 220 3.89 -9.86 21.94
C LEU A 220 3.93 -8.79 20.85
N MET A 221 4.43 -7.59 21.15
CA MET A 221 4.71 -6.61 20.10
C MET A 221 5.83 -7.14 19.20
N ILE A 222 5.61 -7.09 17.90
CA ILE A 222 6.60 -7.46 16.88
C ILE A 222 6.87 -6.24 15.99
N HIS A 223 8.05 -6.23 15.38
CA HIS A 223 8.53 -5.14 14.56
C HIS A 223 8.45 -5.49 13.07
N SER A 224 8.29 -4.46 12.27
CA SER A 224 8.22 -4.51 10.82
C SER A 224 9.61 -4.55 10.18
N ARG A 225 10.49 -5.44 10.66
CA ARG A 225 11.87 -5.63 10.16
C ARG A 225 12.29 -7.10 10.24
N ALA A 226 13.26 -7.50 9.43
CA ALA A 226 13.87 -8.82 9.55
C ALA A 226 14.59 -9.01 10.91
N GLY A 227 14.60 -10.23 11.44
CA GLY A 227 15.20 -10.54 12.73
C GLY A 227 16.70 -10.74 12.67
N ASP A 228 17.16 -11.66 11.81
CA ASP A 228 18.58 -12.01 11.69
C ASP A 228 18.94 -12.59 10.30
N ILE A 229 20.23 -12.72 10.05
CA ILE A 229 20.77 -13.39 8.87
C ILE A 229 20.34 -14.86 8.88
N GLY A 230 19.71 -15.30 7.79
CA GLY A 230 19.22 -16.66 7.63
C GLY A 230 17.72 -16.82 7.87
N ASP A 231 17.04 -15.74 8.29
CA ASP A 231 15.58 -15.69 8.31
C ASP A 231 15.00 -15.99 6.92
N ILE A 232 13.86 -16.69 6.92
CA ILE A 232 13.12 -17.03 5.72
C ILE A 232 11.92 -16.10 5.59
N TYR A 233 11.74 -15.53 4.40
CA TYR A 233 10.61 -14.68 4.08
C TYR A 233 9.45 -15.57 3.61
N ILE A 234 8.29 -15.45 4.24
CA ILE A 234 7.12 -16.28 3.94
C ILE A 234 5.98 -15.38 3.48
N LEU A 235 5.64 -15.46 2.19
CA LEU A 235 4.44 -14.79 1.68
C LEU A 235 3.20 -15.63 2.03
N ALA A 236 2.32 -15.07 2.86
CA ALA A 236 1.07 -15.70 3.27
C ALA A 236 -0.15 -14.90 2.78
N GLY A 237 -1.25 -15.60 2.46
CA GLY A 237 -2.52 -15.00 2.09
C GLY A 237 -2.88 -15.13 0.60
N GLY A 238 -3.38 -14.05 0.02
CA GLY A 238 -3.88 -13.98 -1.36
C GLY A 238 -2.82 -14.32 -2.41
N LYS A 239 -3.28 -14.83 -3.56
CA LYS A 239 -2.41 -15.06 -4.73
C LYS A 239 -2.02 -13.74 -5.39
N THR A 240 -0.82 -13.67 -5.94
CA THR A 240 -0.28 -12.51 -6.67
C THR A 240 -0.80 -12.47 -8.11
N GLY A 241 -1.41 -11.36 -8.51
CA GLY A 241 -1.97 -11.12 -9.85
C GLY A 241 -1.57 -9.76 -10.41
N ARG A 242 -2.16 -9.38 -11.55
CA ARG A 242 -2.00 -8.03 -12.14
C ARG A 242 -2.90 -7.00 -11.46
N ASP A 243 -3.02 -7.09 -10.14
CA ASP A 243 -3.90 -6.23 -9.36
C ASP A 243 -3.13 -4.98 -8.93
N GLY A 244 -3.70 -3.79 -9.19
CA GLY A 244 -3.12 -2.52 -8.72
C GLY A 244 -1.69 -2.24 -9.20
N ILE A 245 -1.24 -2.88 -10.28
CA ILE A 245 0.05 -2.54 -10.88
C ILE A 245 0.01 -1.06 -11.30
N HIS A 246 1.02 -0.30 -10.86
CA HIS A 246 1.07 1.17 -10.99
C HIS A 246 0.00 1.91 -10.18
N GLY A 247 -0.65 1.27 -9.21
CA GLY A 247 -1.70 1.83 -8.35
C GLY A 247 -1.20 2.98 -7.47
N VAL A 248 0.01 2.87 -6.92
CA VAL A 248 0.70 3.93 -6.17
C VAL A 248 1.06 5.13 -7.06
N THR A 249 1.56 4.87 -8.27
CA THR A 249 1.83 5.91 -9.26
C THR A 249 0.54 6.60 -9.69
N PHE A 250 -0.55 5.83 -9.79
CA PHE A 250 -1.89 6.32 -10.13
C PHE A 250 -2.51 7.18 -9.03
N ALA A 251 -2.42 6.77 -7.76
CA ALA A 251 -2.88 7.55 -6.62
C ALA A 251 -2.16 8.91 -6.49
N SER A 252 -1.03 9.07 -7.19
CA SER A 252 -0.23 10.30 -7.25
C SER A 252 -0.60 11.22 -8.44
N ARG A 253 -1.63 10.90 -9.24
CA ARG A 253 -2.10 11.68 -10.41
C ARG A 253 -3.43 12.39 -10.15
N ASP A 254 -3.69 13.47 -10.90
CA ASP A 254 -4.98 14.17 -10.87
C ASP A 254 -6.09 13.37 -11.59
N LEU A 255 -7.32 13.44 -11.07
CA LEU A 255 -8.52 12.81 -11.63
C LEU A 255 -8.99 13.58 -12.89
N ASP A 256 -8.74 13.03 -14.08
CA ASP A 256 -9.26 13.56 -15.35
C ASP A 256 -10.44 12.74 -15.89
N ALA A 257 -11.22 13.33 -16.81
CA ALA A 257 -12.43 12.76 -17.41
C ALA A 257 -12.24 11.46 -18.23
N GLY A 258 -10.99 10.98 -18.38
CA GLY A 258 -10.64 9.72 -19.07
C GLY A 258 -10.45 8.50 -18.15
N SER A 259 -10.75 8.62 -16.86
CA SER A 259 -10.46 7.60 -15.82
C SER A 259 -11.41 6.38 -15.80
N GLU A 260 -12.35 6.26 -16.74
CA GLU A 260 -13.24 5.09 -16.83
C GLU A 260 -12.51 3.79 -17.24
N ASP A 261 -11.44 3.91 -18.04
CA ASP A 261 -10.59 2.75 -18.41
C ASP A 261 -9.78 2.22 -17.21
N ASP A 262 -9.68 3.00 -16.12
CA ASP A 262 -8.87 2.71 -14.94
C ASP A 262 -9.64 1.96 -13.83
N ILE A 263 -10.92 1.64 -14.04
CA ILE A 263 -11.71 0.83 -13.08
C ILE A 263 -11.04 -0.52 -12.82
N GLY A 264 -10.34 -1.08 -13.81
CA GLY A 264 -9.59 -2.34 -13.66
C GLY A 264 -8.41 -2.27 -12.68
N ALA A 265 -7.97 -1.06 -12.31
CA ALA A 265 -6.94 -0.86 -11.29
C ALA A 265 -7.51 -0.88 -9.87
N VAL A 266 -8.82 -0.67 -9.68
CA VAL A 266 -9.43 -0.72 -8.36
C VAL A 266 -9.64 -2.16 -7.93
N GLN A 267 -8.93 -2.55 -6.89
CA GLN A 267 -8.94 -3.90 -6.37
C GLN A 267 -10.21 -4.14 -5.54
N LEU A 268 -10.70 -5.38 -5.54
CA LEU A 268 -11.69 -5.82 -4.57
C LEU A 268 -10.98 -6.48 -3.40
N GLY A 269 -11.32 -6.04 -2.20
CA GLY A 269 -10.87 -6.69 -0.97
C GLY A 269 -11.51 -8.07 -0.79
N ASP A 270 -10.74 -9.01 -0.25
CA ASP A 270 -11.17 -10.37 0.12
C ASP A 270 -11.14 -10.55 1.65
N PRO A 271 -12.13 -10.00 2.38
CA PRO A 271 -12.19 -10.13 3.83
C PRO A 271 -12.31 -11.58 4.31
N ILE A 272 -12.74 -12.51 3.43
CA ILE A 272 -12.87 -13.93 3.76
C ILE A 272 -11.49 -14.58 3.86
N THR A 273 -10.54 -14.19 3.01
CA THR A 273 -9.14 -14.61 3.14
C THR A 273 -8.42 -13.83 4.24
N LYS A 274 -8.76 -12.55 4.42
CA LYS A 274 -8.12 -11.67 5.42
C LYS A 274 -8.31 -12.15 6.86
N GLU A 275 -9.54 -12.50 7.24
CA GLU A 275 -9.87 -12.89 8.62
C GLU A 275 -9.00 -14.06 9.14
N PRO A 276 -8.91 -15.21 8.45
CA PRO A 276 -8.09 -16.31 8.92
C PRO A 276 -6.59 -16.00 8.84
N LEU A 277 -6.16 -15.18 7.86
CA LEU A 277 -4.77 -14.73 7.77
C LEU A 277 -4.36 -13.89 8.97
N MET A 278 -5.24 -12.99 9.45
CA MET A 278 -4.98 -12.21 10.67
C MET A 278 -4.81 -13.12 11.88
N HIS A 279 -5.69 -14.11 12.03
CA HIS A 279 -5.59 -15.08 13.12
C HIS A 279 -4.30 -15.89 13.05
N LEU A 280 -3.92 -16.36 11.85
CA LEU A 280 -2.66 -17.06 11.62
C LEU A 280 -1.46 -16.21 12.06
N CYS A 281 -1.35 -14.97 11.59
CA CYS A 281 -0.26 -14.06 11.93
C CYS A 281 -0.15 -13.85 13.45
N LEU A 282 -1.27 -13.54 14.11
CA LEU A 282 -1.30 -13.31 15.55
C LEU A 282 -1.00 -14.58 16.37
N GLU A 283 -1.38 -15.76 15.88
CA GLU A 283 -1.06 -17.05 16.51
C GLU A 283 0.42 -17.41 16.36
N LEU A 284 1.00 -17.27 15.16
CA LEU A 284 2.42 -17.49 14.92
C LEU A 284 3.29 -16.56 15.78
N ASN A 285 2.88 -15.29 15.93
CA ASN A 285 3.55 -14.35 16.81
C ASN A 285 3.47 -14.78 18.29
N LYS A 286 2.29 -15.20 18.77
CA LYS A 286 2.12 -15.75 20.13
C LYS A 286 2.98 -16.98 20.41
N LEU A 287 3.24 -17.79 19.39
CA LEU A 287 4.11 -18.97 19.47
C LEU A 287 5.60 -18.62 19.39
N GLY A 288 5.96 -17.35 19.15
CA GLY A 288 7.35 -16.92 19.00
C GLY A 288 8.00 -17.42 17.71
N LEU A 289 7.22 -17.67 16.66
CA LEU A 289 7.69 -18.21 15.38
C LEU A 289 8.03 -17.12 14.35
N LEU A 290 7.61 -15.87 14.61
CA LEU A 290 7.89 -14.73 13.76
C LEU A 290 9.03 -13.91 14.36
N THR A 291 9.96 -13.49 13.52
CA THR A 291 11.04 -12.56 13.88
C THR A 291 10.77 -11.14 13.40
N GLY A 292 9.93 -11.01 12.38
CA GLY A 292 9.36 -9.78 11.84
C GLY A 292 8.03 -10.05 11.14
N MET A 293 7.27 -9.01 10.88
CA MET A 293 6.01 -9.11 10.13
C MET A 293 5.72 -7.81 9.40
N LYS A 294 5.35 -7.87 8.12
CA LYS A 294 5.04 -6.70 7.28
C LYS A 294 3.79 -6.94 6.44
N ASP A 295 3.06 -5.89 6.17
CA ASP A 295 1.92 -5.93 5.27
C ASP A 295 2.42 -5.84 3.83
N LEU A 296 1.61 -6.29 2.86
CA LEU A 296 1.82 -5.95 1.47
C LEU A 296 0.79 -4.91 1.03
N GLY A 297 1.28 -3.70 0.76
CA GLY A 297 0.53 -2.58 0.20
C GLY A 297 1.19 -2.05 -1.06
N GLY A 298 1.41 -0.74 -1.11
CA GLY A 298 1.97 -0.03 -2.26
C GLY A 298 3.36 -0.53 -2.67
N GLY A 299 3.56 -0.75 -3.96
CA GLY A 299 4.82 -1.28 -4.52
C GLY A 299 5.09 -2.76 -4.25
N GLY A 300 4.17 -3.48 -3.61
CA GLY A 300 4.18 -4.94 -3.55
C GLY A 300 5.41 -5.56 -2.90
N LEU A 301 5.89 -6.67 -3.49
CA LEU A 301 7.04 -7.42 -2.97
C LEU A 301 8.33 -6.58 -2.99
N SER A 302 8.51 -5.71 -3.99
CA SER A 302 9.71 -4.88 -4.08
C SER A 302 9.90 -3.98 -2.86
N CYS A 303 8.86 -3.26 -2.44
CA CYS A 303 8.94 -2.38 -1.28
C CYS A 303 9.08 -3.19 0.01
N VAL A 304 8.21 -4.19 0.23
CA VAL A 304 8.14 -4.94 1.48
C VAL A 304 9.43 -5.69 1.81
N VAL A 305 10.00 -6.38 0.81
CA VAL A 305 11.27 -7.09 0.99
C VAL A 305 12.40 -6.10 1.25
N GLY A 306 12.42 -4.98 0.51
CA GLY A 306 13.41 -3.93 0.65
C GLY A 306 13.38 -3.29 2.03
N GLU A 307 12.20 -2.90 2.51
CA GLU A 307 11.95 -2.28 3.81
C GLU A 307 12.35 -3.22 4.95
N LEU A 308 11.84 -4.46 4.95
CA LEU A 308 12.18 -5.46 5.96
C LEU A 308 13.69 -5.69 6.10
N ALA A 309 14.39 -5.79 4.96
CA ALA A 309 15.83 -6.00 4.95
C ALA A 309 16.61 -4.74 5.36
N LEU A 310 16.23 -3.57 4.81
CA LEU A 310 16.90 -2.30 5.05
C LEU A 310 16.82 -1.87 6.52
N ASP A 311 15.64 -1.97 7.13
CA ASP A 311 15.42 -1.58 8.52
C ASP A 311 16.17 -2.46 9.53
N ALA A 312 16.54 -3.68 9.09
CA ALA A 312 17.40 -4.58 9.85
C ALA A 312 18.90 -4.44 9.50
N GLY A 313 19.25 -3.68 8.45
CA GLY A 313 20.64 -3.54 7.98
C GLY A 313 21.15 -4.73 7.17
N PHE A 314 20.25 -5.47 6.51
CA PHE A 314 20.55 -6.65 5.71
C PHE A 314 20.22 -6.46 4.22
N GLY A 315 20.51 -7.49 3.43
CA GLY A 315 19.95 -7.67 2.08
C GLY A 315 19.12 -8.94 2.03
N ALA A 316 18.25 -9.05 1.03
CA ALA A 316 17.39 -10.21 0.85
C ALA A 316 17.62 -10.88 -0.51
N LYS A 317 17.46 -12.21 -0.54
CA LYS A 317 17.40 -12.99 -1.78
C LYS A 317 16.02 -13.59 -1.91
N VAL A 318 15.30 -13.17 -2.94
CA VAL A 318 13.93 -13.62 -3.22
C VAL A 318 13.90 -14.46 -4.48
N ASP A 319 13.07 -15.50 -4.45
CA ASP A 319 12.80 -16.40 -5.56
C ASP A 319 11.37 -16.17 -6.04
N LEU A 320 11.23 -15.38 -7.12
CA LEU A 320 9.91 -15.00 -7.65
C LEU A 320 9.13 -16.20 -8.21
N GLU A 321 9.80 -17.30 -8.58
CA GLU A 321 9.14 -18.51 -9.08
C GLU A 321 8.35 -19.25 -8.00
N LYS A 322 8.65 -18.97 -6.71
CA LYS A 322 7.92 -19.55 -5.56
C LYS A 322 6.70 -18.74 -5.15
N VAL A 323 6.45 -17.59 -5.76
CA VAL A 323 5.29 -16.76 -5.45
C VAL A 323 4.03 -17.44 -5.99
N HIS A 324 3.00 -17.56 -5.16
CA HIS A 324 1.72 -18.12 -5.58
C HIS A 324 0.99 -17.16 -6.52
N LEU A 325 0.86 -17.52 -7.80
CA LEU A 325 0.27 -16.64 -8.82
C LEU A 325 -1.23 -16.89 -9.05
N LYS A 326 -1.97 -15.83 -9.38
CA LYS A 326 -3.33 -15.90 -9.96
C LYS A 326 -3.30 -16.31 -11.43
N LEU A 327 -2.24 -15.93 -12.14
CA LEU A 327 -2.06 -16.10 -13.58
C LEU A 327 -0.68 -16.71 -13.86
N ASP A 328 -0.62 -17.76 -14.68
CA ASP A 328 0.65 -18.46 -14.97
C ASP A 328 1.60 -17.64 -15.85
N ASN A 329 1.10 -16.61 -16.53
CA ASN A 329 1.84 -15.84 -17.54
C ASN A 329 2.24 -14.44 -17.06
N MET A 330 2.56 -14.28 -15.77
CA MET A 330 3.03 -13.00 -15.24
C MET A 330 4.51 -12.78 -15.54
N ALA A 331 4.86 -11.59 -16.03
CA ALA A 331 6.25 -11.20 -16.17
C ALA A 331 6.87 -10.98 -14.77
N PRO A 332 8.18 -11.23 -14.58
CA PRO A 332 8.83 -11.05 -13.28
C PRO A 332 8.64 -9.66 -12.65
N TRP A 333 8.61 -8.61 -13.47
CA TRP A 333 8.35 -7.26 -12.96
C TRP A 333 6.91 -7.11 -12.45
N GLU A 334 5.92 -7.72 -13.11
CA GLU A 334 4.52 -7.72 -12.66
C GLU A 334 4.38 -8.43 -11.31
N ILE A 335 5.10 -9.54 -11.10
CA ILE A 335 5.12 -10.26 -9.82
C ILE A 335 5.75 -9.39 -8.73
N CYS A 336 6.86 -8.72 -9.05
CA CYS A 336 7.64 -7.91 -8.12
C CYS A 336 6.85 -6.71 -7.57
N VAL A 337 6.12 -6.00 -8.44
CA VAL A 337 5.42 -4.76 -8.07
C VAL A 337 3.90 -4.92 -7.90
N SER A 338 3.38 -6.15 -8.01
CA SER A 338 1.96 -6.42 -7.82
C SER A 338 1.49 -5.99 -6.44
N GLU A 339 0.38 -5.25 -6.40
CA GLU A 339 -0.25 -4.75 -5.19
C GLU A 339 -1.44 -5.62 -4.75
N SER A 340 -1.52 -6.88 -5.20
CA SER A 340 -2.59 -7.81 -4.81
C SER A 340 -2.84 -7.79 -3.29
N GLN A 341 -4.11 -7.76 -2.91
CA GLN A 341 -4.54 -7.59 -1.53
C GLN A 341 -4.44 -8.88 -0.71
N GLU A 342 -4.66 -8.73 0.60
CA GLU A 342 -4.67 -9.82 1.60
C GLU A 342 -3.39 -10.64 1.64
N ARG A 343 -2.25 -10.00 1.49
CA ARG A 343 -0.94 -10.63 1.65
C ARG A 343 -0.20 -10.05 2.85
N MET A 344 0.54 -10.91 3.54
CA MET A 344 1.45 -10.59 4.64
C MET A 344 2.79 -11.27 4.38
N MET A 345 3.87 -10.70 4.93
CA MET A 345 5.23 -11.24 4.89
C MET A 345 5.81 -11.42 6.29
#